data_AF-L8LTC0-F1
#
_entry.id   AF-L8LTC0-F1
#
_cell.length_a   1.000
_cell.length_b   1.000
_cell.length_c   1.000
_cell.angle_alpha   90.00
_cell.angle_beta   90.00
_cell.angle_gamma   90.00
#
_symmetry.space_group_name_H-M   'P 1'
#
loop_
_entity.id
_entity.type
_entity.pdbx_description
1 polymer ?
#
loop_
_entity_poly.entity_id
_entity_poly.type
_entity_poly.pdbx_seq_one_letter_code
_entity_poly.pdbx_strand_id
1 'polypeptide(L)' 'MWEDPIVEEIRQIREAHSKKFNDDLKAIYQDLKEQENKSNKKFVSYAPSCYRSSTFRHNPKECV' A
#
# COMPACT_ATOMS: atom_id res chain seq x y z
N MET A 1 29.59 -0.31 8.80
CA MET A 1 28.14 -0.45 8.56
C MET A 1 27.66 -1.53 9.51
N TRP A 2 26.69 -1.27 10.39
CA TRP A 2 26.18 -2.28 11.31
C TRP A 2 24.99 -2.98 10.65
N GLU A 3 25.00 -4.31 10.61
CA GLU A 3 23.89 -5.10 10.09
C GLU A 3 22.98 -5.49 11.26
N ASP A 4 21.74 -5.03 11.19
CA ASP A 4 20.73 -5.35 12.20
C ASP A 4 20.12 -6.73 11.86
N PRO A 5 20.21 -7.72 12.76
CA PRO A 5 19.69 -9.06 12.51
C PRO A 5 18.18 -9.08 12.22
N ILE A 6 17.40 -8.14 12.79
CA ILE A 6 15.95 -8.05 12.55
C ILE A 6 15.67 -7.58 11.13
N VAL A 7 16.47 -6.62 10.64
CA VAL A 7 16.32 -6.10 9.27
C VAL A 7 16.65 -7.19 8.25
N GLU A 8 17.66 -8.00 8.53
CA GLU A 8 18.09 -9.07 7.62
C GLU A 8 17.04 -10.19 7.52
N GLU A 9 16.40 -10.55 8.63
CA GLU A 9 15.26 -11.48 8.61
C GLU A 9 14.11 -10.94 7.74
N ILE A 10 13.75 -9.65 7.90
CA ILE A 10 12.71 -9.01 7.08
C ILE A 10 13.09 -9.04 5.59
N ARG A 11 14.36 -8.80 5.26
CA ARG A 11 14.84 -8.86 3.87
C ARG A 11 14.68 -10.25 3.28
N GLN A 12 15.08 -11.30 4.01
CA GLN A 12 14.92 -12.69 3.56
C GLN A 12 13.45 -13.03 3.30
N ILE A 13 12.53 -12.60 4.19
CA ILE A 13 11.09 -12.82 4.01
C ILE A 13 10.57 -12.09 2.76
N ARG A 14 10.97 -10.83 2.56
CA ARG A 14 10.58 -10.05 1.38
C ARG A 14 11.11 -10.65 0.09
N GLU A 15 12.36 -11.10 0.08
CA GLU A 15 12.97 -11.74 -1.09
C GLU A 15 12.30 -13.07 -1.42
N ALA A 16 12.04 -13.91 -0.41
CA ALA A 16 11.30 -15.15 -0.59
C ALA A 16 9.88 -14.91 -1.12
N HIS A 17 9.20 -13.86 -0.66
CA HIS A 17 7.90 -13.47 -1.19
C HIS A 17 7.98 -12.99 -2.64
N SER A 18 8.95 -12.13 -2.97
CA SER A 18 9.13 -11.60 -4.32
C SER A 18 9.44 -12.70 -5.34
N LYS A 19 10.30 -13.66 -4.96
CA LYS A 19 10.62 -14.85 -5.77
C LYS A 19 9.41 -15.72 -6.10
N LYS A 20 8.41 -15.81 -5.21
CA LYS A 20 7.16 -16.56 -5.50
C LYS A 20 6.40 -15.99 -6.69
N PHE A 21 6.56 -14.70 -6.96
CA PHE A 21 5.94 -13.99 -8.07
C PHE A 21 6.95 -13.67 -9.19
N ASN A 22 8.13 -14.28 -9.16
CA ASN A 22 9.23 -14.01 -10.11
C ASN A 22 9.58 -12.52 -10.22
N ASP A 23 9.48 -11.78 -9.11
CA ASP A 23 9.70 -10.33 -9.06
C ASP A 23 8.78 -9.52 -9.99
N ASP A 24 7.65 -10.09 -10.45
CA ASP A 24 6.67 -9.41 -11.29
C ASP A 24 5.64 -8.67 -10.44
N LEU A 25 5.74 -7.34 -10.46
CA LEU A 25 4.79 -6.44 -9.78
C LEU A 25 3.34 -6.64 -10.26
N LYS A 26 3.13 -6.98 -11.53
CA LYS A 26 1.78 -7.22 -12.07
C LYS A 26 1.19 -8.50 -11.51
N ALA A 27 1.99 -9.56 -11.39
CA ALA A 27 1.55 -10.83 -10.81
C ALA A 27 1.14 -10.66 -9.33
N ILE A 28 1.93 -9.91 -8.56
CA ILE A 28 1.59 -9.58 -7.15
C ILE A 28 0.27 -8.81 -7.09
N TYR A 29 0.09 -7.80 -7.95
CA TYR A 29 -1.14 -7.02 -8.00
C TYR A 29 -2.37 -7.89 -8.32
N GLN A 30 -2.25 -8.80 -9.28
CA GLN A 30 -3.33 -9.70 -9.67
C GLN A 30 -3.73 -10.64 -8.53
N ASP A 31 -2.75 -11.26 -7.84
CA ASP A 31 -3.03 -12.12 -6.69
C ASP A 31 -3.77 -11.37 -5.57
N LEU A 32 -3.31 -10.15 -5.24
CA LEU A 32 -4.00 -9.30 -4.26
C LEU A 32 -5.42 -8.93 -4.71
N LYS A 33 -5.62 -8.67 -6.01
CA LYS A 33 -6.95 -8.36 -6.56
C LYS A 33 -7.89 -9.56 -6.49
N GLU A 34 -7.38 -10.76 -6.75
CA GLU A 34 -8.15 -11.99 -6.58
C GLU A 34 -8.52 -12.24 -5.12
N GLN A 35 -7.58 -12.02 -4.19
CA GLN A 35 -7.85 -12.14 -2.75
C GLN A 35 -8.89 -11.11 -2.29
N GLU A 36 -8.84 -9.89 -2.80
CA GLU A 36 -9.84 -8.85 -2.57
C GLU A 36 -11.23 -9.32 -3.03
N ASN A 37 -11.34 -9.86 -4.24
CA ASN A 37 -12.60 -10.34 -4.81
C ASN A 37 -13.16 -11.56 -4.04
N LYS A 38 -12.28 -12.45 -3.54
CA LYS A 38 -12.66 -13.59 -2.71
C LYS A 38 -13.04 -13.16 -1.29
N SER A 39 -12.65 -11.96 -0.87
CA SER A 39 -12.97 -11.47 0.47
C SER A 39 -14.45 -11.05 0.52
N ASN A 40 -15.18 -11.55 1.51
CA ASN A 40 -16.56 -11.12 1.78
C ASN A 40 -16.61 -9.75 2.47
N LYS A 41 -15.60 -8.90 2.28
CA LYS A 41 -15.47 -7.60 2.94
C LYS A 41 -16.16 -6.53 2.11
N LYS A 42 -16.82 -5.58 2.79
CA LYS A 42 -17.43 -4.43 2.14
C LYS A 42 -16.35 -3.39 1.80
N PHE A 43 -16.16 -3.12 0.52
CA PHE A 43 -15.33 -2.00 0.06
C PHE A 43 -16.09 -0.68 0.26
N VAL A 44 -15.45 0.30 0.88
CA VAL A 44 -15.99 1.65 1.06
C VAL A 44 -14.98 2.66 0.52
N SER A 45 -15.44 3.54 -0.37
CA SER A 45 -14.67 4.69 -0.80
C SER A 45 -14.96 5.86 0.13
N TYR A 46 -13.94 6.39 0.78
CA TYR A 46 -14.06 7.65 1.50
C TYR A 46 -13.88 8.80 0.51
N ALA A 47 -14.71 9.84 0.64
CA ALA A 47 -14.44 11.10 -0.04
C ALA A 47 -13.04 11.61 0.40
N PRO A 48 -12.30 12.29 -0.50
CA PRO A 48 -11.02 12.86 -0.13
C PRO A 48 -11.22 13.73 1.11
N SER A 49 -10.47 13.42 2.18
CA SER A 49 -10.42 14.30 3.32
C SER A 49 -9.86 15.63 2.82
N CYS A 50 -10.57 16.72 3.04
CA CYS A 50 -9.96 18.04 2.97
C CYS A 50 -8.88 18.09 4.06
N TYR A 51 -7.70 17.55 3.76
CA TYR A 51 -6.55 17.65 4.63
C TYR A 51 -6.24 19.13 4.73
N ARG A 52 -6.50 19.73 5.90
CA ARG A 52 -5.98 21.06 6.20
C ARG A 52 -4.46 20.92 6.24
N SER A 53 -3.79 21.16 5.12
CA SER A 53 -2.38 21.50 5.16
C SER A 53 -2.30 22.76 6.01
N SER A 54 -1.70 22.66 7.19
CA SER A 54 -1.60 23.75 8.17
C SER A 54 -0.83 24.98 7.67
N THR A 55 -0.29 24.94 6.45
CA THR A 55 0.60 25.98 5.92
C THR A 55 0.08 26.76 4.73
N PHE A 56 -1.16 26.59 4.27
CA PHE A 56 -1.74 27.52 3.30
C PHE A 56 -3.23 27.76 3.58
N ARG A 57 -3.64 29.03 3.64
CA ARG A 57 -5.04 29.45 3.75
C ARG A 57 -5.79 28.95 2.51
N HIS A 58 -6.41 27.78 2.59
CA HIS A 58 -7.30 27.31 1.56
C HIS A 58 -8.68 27.94 1.76
N ASN A 59 -9.18 28.61 0.73
CA ASN A 59 -10.55 29.13 0.70
C ASN A 59 -11.49 27.94 0.42
N PRO A 60 -12.48 27.66 1.28
CA PRO A 60 -13.32 26.47 1.19
C PRO A 60 -14.26 26.41 -0.04
N LYS A 61 -14.14 27.34 -1.00
CA LYS A 61 -14.99 27.43 -2.20
C LYS A 61 -14.44 26.71 -3.43
N GLU A 62 -13.28 26.07 -3.35
CA GLU A 62 -12.62 25.42 -4.50
C GLU A 62 -12.64 23.88 -4.43
N CYS A 63 -13.49 23.31 -3.60
CA CYS A 63 -13.76 21.87 -3.62
C CYS A 63 -14.95 21.61 -4.56
N VAL A 64 -14.67 21.34 -5.84
CA VAL A 64 -15.63 20.75 -6.80
C VAL A 64 -15.30 19.28 -6.97
#